data_AF-A0AA41V9M0-F1
#
_entry.id   AF-A0AA41V9M0-F1
#
_cell.length_a   1.000
_cell.length_b   1.000
_cell.length_c   1.000
_cell.angle_alpha   90.00
_cell.angle_beta   90.00
_cell.angle_gamma   90.00
#
_symmetry.space_group_name_H-M   'P 1'
#
loop_
_entity.id
_entity.type
_entity.pdbx_description
1 polymer ?
#
loop_
_entity_poly.entity_id
_entity_poly.type
_entity_poly.pdbx_seq_one_letter_code
_entity_poly.pdbx_strand_id
1 'polypeptide(L)'
;MFTPESSFKNVYLDNPPEFREVLQETFYHVTKLGSVVEAILNECLDLSPKFLHEYNLDRSWDFMVSLSYSPATETESNGLSEHQDGNCFTFVFQDDVGGLEVLKDGGWIP
;
A
#
# COMPACT_ATOMS: atom_id res chain seq x y z
N MET A 1 7.49 10.03 -3.71
CA MET A 1 8.89 9.52 -3.61
C MET A 1 9.47 10.14 -2.36
N PHE A 2 9.70 9.34 -1.32
CA PHE A 2 10.26 9.81 -0.06
C PHE A 2 11.46 10.73 -0.30
N THR A 3 11.35 11.96 0.15
CA THR A 3 12.37 12.98 -0.07
C THR A 3 13.62 12.66 0.76
N PRO A 4 14.80 13.20 0.38
CA PRO A 4 16.03 13.04 1.15
C PRO A 4 15.93 13.51 2.63
N GLU A 5 14.93 14.31 2.96
CA GLU A 5 14.69 14.91 4.27
C GLU A 5 13.75 14.06 5.15
N SER A 6 13.16 13.00 4.59
CA SER A 6 12.45 11.98 5.35
C SER A 6 13.43 11.27 6.31
N SER A 7 13.03 11.08 7.56
CA SER A 7 13.77 10.25 8.53
C SER A 7 13.84 8.78 8.13
N PHE A 8 13.07 8.36 7.13
CA PHE A 8 13.04 7.00 6.60
C PHE A 8 13.84 6.91 5.30
N LYS A 9 15.05 6.35 5.40
CA LYS A 9 15.86 5.99 4.22
C LYS A 9 15.23 4.78 3.53
N ASN A 10 15.01 4.87 2.22
CA ASN A 10 14.54 3.73 1.43
C ASN A 10 15.47 2.51 1.61
N VAL A 11 14.88 1.36 1.92
CA VAL A 11 15.57 0.07 2.08
C VAL A 11 15.40 -0.76 0.81
N TYR A 12 16.51 -1.23 0.25
CA TYR A 12 16.52 -2.08 -0.93
C TYR A 12 17.34 -3.34 -0.64
N LEU A 13 16.93 -4.47 -1.21
CA LEU A 13 17.75 -5.67 -1.23
C LEU A 13 18.86 -5.51 -2.29
N ASP A 14 20.07 -5.94 -1.94
CA ASP A 14 21.21 -5.92 -2.88
C ASP A 14 21.14 -7.07 -3.91
N ASN A 15 20.33 -8.10 -3.62
CA ASN A 15 20.13 -9.27 -4.48
C ASN A 15 18.63 -9.59 -4.57
N PRO A 16 18.06 -9.78 -5.77
CA PRO A 16 18.69 -9.65 -7.08
C PRO A 16 19.12 -8.19 -7.41
N PRO A 17 20.15 -7.98 -8.23
CA PRO A 17 20.68 -6.63 -8.50
C PRO A 17 19.66 -5.69 -9.16
N GLU A 18 18.66 -6.25 -9.84
CA GLU A 18 17.57 -5.52 -10.49
C GLU A 18 16.47 -5.08 -9.48
N PHE A 19 16.51 -5.56 -8.23
CA PHE A 19 15.44 -5.36 -7.26
C PHE A 19 15.08 -3.88 -7.08
N ARG A 20 16.08 -3.01 -6.96
CA ARG A 20 15.84 -1.56 -6.82
C ARG A 20 15.11 -0.97 -8.02
N GLU A 21 15.57 -1.29 -9.23
CA GLU A 21 15.01 -0.73 -10.46
C GLU A 21 13.56 -1.18 -10.65
N VAL A 22 13.31 -2.48 -10.49
CA VAL A 22 11.97 -3.07 -10.57
C VAL A 22 11.04 -2.47 -9.53
N LEU A 23 11.51 -2.27 -8.28
CA LEU A 23 10.71 -1.68 -7.22
C LEU A 23 10.33 -0.22 -7.51
N GLN A 24 11.26 0.56 -8.08
CA GLN A 24 11.02 1.96 -8.47
C GLN A 24 10.05 2.07 -9.64
N GLU A 25 10.20 1.20 -10.65
CA GLU A 25 9.28 1.11 -11.78
C GLU A 25 7.88 0.70 -11.31
N THR A 26 7.79 -0.31 -10.44
CA THR A 26 6.53 -0.76 -9.83
C THR A 26 5.85 0.39 -9.09
N PHE A 27 6.59 1.10 -8.24
CA PHE A 27 6.06 2.26 -7.51
C PHE A 27 5.50 3.33 -8.46
N TYR A 28 6.21 3.64 -9.55
CA TYR A 28 5.75 4.60 -10.57
C TYR A 28 4.43 4.17 -11.24
N HIS A 29 4.32 2.91 -11.63
CA HIS A 29 3.11 2.39 -12.26
C HIS A 29 1.93 2.33 -11.29
N VAL A 30 2.14 1.89 -10.05
CA VAL A 30 1.10 1.86 -9.00
C VAL A 30 0.66 3.28 -8.63
N THR A 31 1.57 4.25 -8.59
CA THR A 31 1.24 5.67 -8.38
C THR A 31 0.28 6.19 -9.48
N LYS A 32 0.54 5.85 -10.74
CA LYS A 32 -0.35 6.18 -11.86
C LYS A 32 -1.71 5.49 -11.77
N LEU A 33 -1.71 4.21 -11.39
CA LEU A 33 -2.95 3.47 -11.14
C LEU A 33 -3.78 4.15 -10.05
N GLY A 34 -3.13 4.63 -8.98
CA GLY A 34 -3.78 5.43 -7.94
C GLY A 34 -4.55 6.62 -8.50
N SER A 35 -3.96 7.40 -9.41
CA SER A 35 -4.67 8.54 -10.01
C SER A 35 -5.85 8.14 -10.90
N VAL A 36 -5.81 6.96 -11.54
CA VAL A 36 -6.97 6.42 -12.26
C VAL A 36 -8.08 6.03 -11.28
N VAL A 37 -7.72 5.35 -10.18
CA VAL A 37 -8.67 4.96 -9.13
C VAL A 37 -9.29 6.20 -8.47
N GLU A 38 -8.52 7.25 -8.19
CA GLU A 38 -9.04 8.53 -7.69
C GLU A 38 -10.11 9.13 -8.62
N ALA A 39 -9.88 9.09 -9.94
CA ALA A 39 -10.87 9.59 -10.91
C ALA A 39 -12.15 8.74 -10.90
N ILE A 40 -12.01 7.41 -10.82
CA ILE A 40 -13.15 6.48 -10.72
C ILE A 40 -13.93 6.73 -9.42
N LEU A 41 -13.24 6.87 -8.30
CA LEU A 41 -13.86 7.15 -6.99
C LEU A 41 -14.58 8.49 -7.00
N ASN A 42 -14.02 9.52 -7.64
CA ASN A 42 -14.73 10.79 -7.81
C ASN A 42 -16.07 10.58 -8.53
N GLU A 43 -16.09 9.80 -9.62
CA GLU A 43 -17.33 9.50 -10.36
C GLU A 43 -18.31 8.67 -9.53
N CYS A 44 -17.86 7.59 -8.89
CA CYS A 44 -18.72 6.71 -8.09
C CYS A 44 -19.34 7.39 -6.86
N LEU A 45 -18.72 8.45 -6.36
CA LEU A 45 -19.14 9.21 -5.18
C LEU A 45 -19.81 10.55 -5.54
N ASP A 46 -20.08 10.81 -6.83
CA ASP A 46 -20.63 12.08 -7.33
C ASP A 46 -19.80 13.33 -6.89
N LEU A 47 -18.48 13.19 -6.82
CA LEU A 47 -17.55 14.27 -6.49
C LEU A 47 -17.13 15.04 -7.74
N SER A 48 -16.54 16.23 -7.52
CA SER A 48 -15.86 16.95 -8.61
C SER A 48 -14.78 16.06 -9.23
N PRO A 49 -14.64 16.02 -10.58
CA PRO A 49 -13.67 15.15 -11.25
C PRO A 49 -12.21 15.30 -10.79
N LYS A 50 -11.88 16.44 -10.18
CA LYS A 50 -10.53 16.74 -9.67
C LYS A 50 -10.39 16.65 -8.16
N PHE A 51 -11.46 16.34 -7.42
CA PHE A 51 -11.48 16.44 -5.96
C PHE A 51 -10.37 15.63 -5.30
N LEU A 52 -10.34 14.31 -5.51
CA LEU A 52 -9.30 13.46 -4.91
C LEU A 52 -7.89 13.76 -5.43
N HIS A 53 -7.75 14.18 -6.69
CA HIS A 53 -6.46 14.58 -7.25
C HIS A 53 -5.91 15.84 -6.57
N GLU A 54 -6.76 16.83 -6.31
CA GLU A 54 -6.39 18.06 -5.59
C GLU A 54 -6.16 17.78 -4.10
N TYR A 55 -6.92 16.87 -3.51
CA TYR A 55 -6.75 16.42 -2.14
C TYR A 55 -5.39 15.72 -1.94
N ASN A 56 -5.00 14.83 -2.86
CA ASN A 56 -3.72 14.10 -2.85
C ASN A 56 -2.66 14.75 -3.75
N LEU A 57 -2.68 16.08 -3.93
CA LEU A 57 -1.72 16.76 -4.80
C LEU A 57 -0.27 16.60 -4.30
N ASP A 58 -0.09 16.60 -2.98
CA ASP A 58 1.18 16.26 -2.33
C ASP A 58 1.28 14.74 -2.12
N ARG A 59 2.03 14.08 -3.00
CA ARG A 59 2.31 12.63 -2.96
C ARG A 59 3.66 12.30 -2.33
N SER A 60 4.20 13.19 -1.48
CA SER A 60 5.44 12.94 -0.74
C SER A 60 5.29 11.79 0.27
N TRP A 61 4.06 11.53 0.71
CA TRP A 61 3.69 10.45 1.64
C TRP A 61 3.24 9.16 0.96
N ASP A 62 3.29 9.06 -0.36
CA ASP A 62 3.07 7.79 -1.03
C ASP A 62 4.23 6.83 -0.73
N PHE A 63 3.89 5.64 -0.27
CA PHE A 63 4.85 4.61 0.08
C PHE A 63 4.43 3.23 -0.34
N MET A 64 5.44 2.35 -0.42
CA MET A 64 5.26 0.92 -0.61
C MET A 64 6.05 0.20 0.47
N VAL A 65 5.42 -0.79 1.08
CA VAL A 65 6.03 -1.64 2.10
C VAL A 65 5.94 -3.08 1.61
N SER A 66 7.03 -3.82 1.78
CA SER A 66 7.06 -5.27 1.57
C SER A 66 7.05 -5.93 2.94
N LEU A 67 6.00 -6.70 3.21
CA LEU A 67 5.85 -7.47 4.44
C LEU A 67 6.02 -8.95 4.12
N SER A 68 6.88 -9.63 4.89
CA SER A 68 7.13 -11.06 4.74
C SER A 68 6.87 -11.72 6.08
N TYR A 69 5.86 -12.60 6.11
CA TYR A 69 5.49 -13.34 7.32
C TYR A 69 6.07 -14.75 7.25
N SER A 70 6.81 -15.14 8.30
CA SER A 70 7.27 -16.52 8.43
C SER A 70 6.12 -17.41 8.94
N PRO A 71 6.18 -18.73 8.73
CA PRO A 71 5.19 -19.64 9.30
C PRO A 71 5.07 -19.43 10.82
N ALA A 72 3.84 -19.33 11.32
CA ALA A 72 3.57 -19.09 12.72
C ALA A 72 4.12 -20.24 13.60
N THR A 73 4.68 -19.87 14.74
CA THR A 73 5.01 -20.80 15.84
C THR A 73 3.81 -21.00 16.76
N GLU A 74 3.89 -21.94 17.71
CA GLU A 74 2.77 -22.27 18.62
C GLU A 74 2.28 -21.08 19.47
N THR A 75 3.08 -20.02 19.61
CA THR A 75 2.80 -18.87 20.46
C THR A 75 2.35 -17.62 19.69
N GLU A 76 2.41 -17.66 18.35
CA GLU A 76 2.07 -16.51 17.50
C GLU A 76 0.65 -16.64 16.98
N SER A 77 -0.19 -15.63 17.25
CA SER A 77 -1.56 -15.60 16.72
C SER A 77 -1.65 -14.87 15.38
N ASN A 78 -0.94 -13.74 15.23
CA ASN A 78 -1.10 -12.83 14.09
C ASN A 78 0.26 -12.35 13.56
N GLY A 79 0.39 -12.21 12.24
CA GLY A 79 1.58 -11.59 11.61
C GLY A 79 1.62 -10.07 11.77
N LEU A 80 0.45 -9.42 11.79
CA LEU A 80 0.29 -7.97 12.00
C LEU A 80 -0.95 -7.71 12.84
N SER A 81 -0.86 -6.76 13.76
CA SER A 81 -2.00 -6.38 14.61
C SER A 81 -3.12 -5.74 13.80
N GLU A 82 -4.35 -5.87 14.30
CA GLU A 82 -5.50 -5.15 13.75
C GLU A 82 -5.25 -3.63 13.73
N HIS A 83 -5.56 -2.99 12.61
CA HIS A 83 -5.42 -1.55 12.44
C HIS A 83 -6.28 -1.07 11.26
N GLN A 84 -6.33 0.25 11.10
CA GLN A 84 -6.82 0.91 9.90
C GLN A 84 -5.67 1.71 9.30
N ASP A 85 -5.56 1.70 7.98
CA ASP A 85 -4.57 2.53 7.30
C ASP A 85 -4.94 4.01 7.43
N GLY A 86 -3.94 4.87 7.59
CA GLY A 86 -4.11 6.31 7.68
C GLY A 86 -4.13 7.04 6.32
N ASN A 87 -4.05 6.31 5.21
CA ASN A 87 -4.01 6.83 3.85
C ASN A 87 -5.42 6.87 3.20
N CYS A 88 -5.51 7.40 1.98
CA CYS A 88 -6.78 7.48 1.25
C CYS A 88 -7.27 6.10 0.76
N PHE A 89 -6.37 5.31 0.19
CA PHE A 89 -6.59 3.91 -0.17
C PHE A 89 -5.26 3.18 -0.31
N THR A 90 -5.28 1.86 -0.15
CA THR A 90 -4.11 0.98 -0.24
C THR A 90 -4.29 -0.03 -1.37
N PHE A 91 -3.25 -0.24 -2.17
CA PHE A 91 -3.14 -1.41 -3.04
C PHE A 91 -2.39 -2.50 -2.31
N VAL A 92 -3.02 -3.67 -2.15
CA VAL A 92 -2.40 -4.84 -1.53
C VAL A 92 -2.18 -5.90 -2.61
N PHE A 93 -0.94 -6.38 -2.71
CA PHE A 93 -0.56 -7.51 -3.54
C PHE A 93 -0.18 -8.66 -2.61
N GLN A 94 -0.91 -9.77 -2.68
CA GLN A 94 -0.67 -10.95 -1.84
C GLN A 94 -0.28 -12.13 -2.71
N ASP A 95 0.47 -13.06 -2.11
CA ASP A 95 0.74 -14.36 -2.71
C ASP A 95 -0.46 -15.32 -2.50
N ASP A 96 -0.30 -16.55 -2.97
CA ASP A 96 -1.33 -17.58 -2.86
C ASP A 96 -1.48 -18.15 -1.43
N VAL A 97 -0.63 -17.73 -0.47
CA VAL A 97 -0.73 -18.17 0.94
C VAL A 97 -1.87 -17.43 1.65
N GLY A 98 -2.11 -16.17 1.29
CA GLY A 98 -3.18 -15.34 1.86
C GLY A 98 -2.86 -14.83 3.28
N GLY A 99 -3.89 -14.71 4.12
CA GLY A 99 -3.75 -14.31 5.53
C GLY A 99 -4.09 -12.85 5.83
N LEU A 100 -4.48 -12.05 4.84
CA LEU A 100 -5.18 -10.79 5.12
C LEU A 100 -6.59 -11.15 5.59
N GLU A 101 -7.06 -10.45 6.61
CA GLU A 101 -8.44 -10.52 7.03
C GLU A 101 -8.97 -9.08 7.25
N VAL A 102 -10.25 -8.89 6.98
CA VAL A 102 -10.97 -7.64 7.21
C VAL A 102 -12.04 -7.86 8.26
N LEU A 103 -12.04 -7.05 9.30
CA LEU A 103 -13.10 -7.05 10.31
C LEU A 103 -14.34 -6.35 9.77
N LYS A 104 -15.42 -7.12 9.57
CA LYS A 104 -16.72 -6.61 9.11
C LYS A 104 -17.83 -7.21 9.96
N ASP A 105 -18.72 -6.35 10.46
CA ASP A 105 -19.87 -6.74 11.28
C ASP A 105 -19.51 -7.62 12.49
N GLY A 106 -18.32 -7.40 13.06
CA GLY A 106 -17.79 -8.15 14.22
C GLY A 106 -17.14 -9.49 13.88
N GLY A 107 -17.05 -9.87 12.60
CA GLY A 107 -16.37 -11.08 12.13
C GLY A 107 -15.17 -10.77 11.25
N TRP A 108 -14.11 -11.56 11.37
CA TRP A 108 -12.96 -11.53 10.48
C TRP A 108 -13.28 -12.30 9.19
N ILE A 109 -13.04 -11.67 8.04
CA ILE A 109 -13.31 -12.21 6.71
C ILE A 109 -11.98 -12.22 5.93
N PRO A 110 -11.54 -13.36 5.39
CA PRO A 110 -10.39 -13.43 4.49
C PRO A 110 -10.56 -12.60 3.21
#